data_AF-J9GLT4-F1
#
_entry.id   AF-J9GLT4-F1
#
_cell.length_a   1.000
_cell.length_b   1.000
_cell.length_c   1.000
_cell.angle_alpha   90.00
_cell.angle_beta   90.00
_cell.angle_gamma   90.00
#
_symmetry.space_group_name_H-M   'P 1'
#
loop_
_entity.id
_entity.type
_entity.pdbx_description
1 polymer ?
#
loop_
_entity_poly.entity_id
_entity_poly.type
_entity_poly.pdbx_seq_one_letter_code
_entity_poly.pdbx_strand_id
1 'polypeptide(L)'
;GLRAREHYQDQLTIKFANQTLKGVIHPEARKWFDIGAELVDIIGALPKRDERDYGRGDEAFDIILSTAQKYGKMVHAHVDQFNESYEYETEQLCQKTIEFGMQGRVVAIHGISIGAHSRAYRQRLYKLMNEAQMMIICCPTAWIDTPRSEMIGPMHNSLTPVDELVPAGITVALGTDNVCDAMVPWNAGDMWHEMTTLATGCRFDYFDELVKIATINGRKAIGID
;
A
#
# COMPACT_ATOMS: atom_id res chain seq x y z
N GLY A 1 -20.81 -0.15 5.94
CA GLY A 1 -19.80 -1.04 6.54
C GLY A 1 -20.45 -2.24 7.19
N LEU A 2 -20.78 -2.17 8.49
CA LEU A 2 -21.21 -3.34 9.29
C LEU A 2 -22.35 -4.16 8.67
N ARG A 3 -23.44 -3.52 8.22
CA ARG A 3 -24.54 -4.21 7.53
C ARG A 3 -24.11 -4.98 6.28
N ALA A 4 -23.13 -4.48 5.53
CA ALA A 4 -22.60 -5.18 4.36
C ALA A 4 -21.76 -6.40 4.77
N ARG A 5 -20.96 -6.28 5.83
CA ARG A 5 -20.24 -7.42 6.41
C ARG A 5 -21.20 -8.53 6.85
N GLU A 6 -22.28 -8.18 7.53
CA GLU A 6 -23.32 -9.13 7.95
C GLU A 6 -24.06 -9.75 6.76
N HIS A 7 -24.41 -8.93 5.77
CA HIS A 7 -25.17 -9.37 4.60
C HIS A 7 -24.39 -10.35 3.71
N TYR A 8 -23.08 -10.17 3.57
CA TYR A 8 -22.22 -10.98 2.69
C TYR A 8 -21.32 -11.97 3.45
N GLN A 9 -21.59 -12.24 4.73
CA GLN A 9 -20.70 -13.06 5.58
C GLN A 9 -20.49 -14.50 5.09
N ASP A 10 -21.44 -15.04 4.31
CA ASP A 10 -21.40 -16.37 3.70
C ASP A 10 -20.64 -16.39 2.35
N GLN A 11 -20.35 -15.22 1.80
CA GLN A 11 -19.73 -15.06 0.49
C GLN A 11 -18.32 -14.44 0.57
N LEU A 12 -18.12 -13.49 1.49
CA LEU A 12 -16.91 -12.66 1.55
C LEU A 12 -16.44 -12.48 3.00
N THR A 13 -15.12 -12.54 3.17
CA THR A 13 -14.47 -12.02 4.38
C THR A 13 -14.18 -10.54 4.18
N ILE A 14 -14.88 -9.67 4.90
CA ILE A 14 -14.72 -8.21 4.78
C ILE A 14 -13.91 -7.67 5.95
N LYS A 15 -12.73 -7.08 5.69
CA LYS A 15 -11.94 -6.31 6.66
C LYS A 15 -12.18 -4.81 6.43
N PHE A 16 -12.31 -4.04 7.50
CA PHE A 16 -12.39 -2.58 7.44
C PHE A 16 -11.02 -2.00 7.77
N ALA A 17 -10.57 -1.05 6.97
CA ALA A 17 -9.48 -0.14 7.29
C ALA A 17 -10.04 1.28 7.39
N ASN A 18 -9.48 2.10 8.28
CA ASN A 18 -9.67 3.55 8.18
C ASN A 18 -8.69 4.11 7.14
N GLN A 19 -8.93 5.31 6.63
CA GLN A 19 -8.00 5.97 5.72
C GLN A 19 -7.81 7.42 6.14
N THR A 20 -6.57 7.85 6.32
CA THR A 20 -6.23 9.16 6.89
C THR A 20 -6.18 10.25 5.81
N LEU A 21 -7.27 10.40 5.03
CA LEU A 21 -7.34 11.35 3.90
C LEU A 21 -7.13 12.82 4.30
N LYS A 22 -7.34 13.15 5.57
CA LYS A 22 -7.11 14.47 6.17
C LYS A 22 -5.91 14.49 7.12
N GLY A 23 -5.09 13.45 7.10
CA GLY A 23 -3.95 13.26 8.00
C GLY A 23 -4.38 12.78 9.39
N VAL A 24 -3.42 12.77 10.31
CA VAL A 24 -3.60 12.38 11.72
C VAL A 24 -3.10 13.44 12.70
N ILE A 25 -2.52 14.54 12.22
CA ILE A 25 -1.96 15.60 13.08
C ILE A 25 -2.98 16.69 13.40
N HIS A 26 -3.78 17.11 12.40
CA HIS A 26 -4.79 18.14 12.62
C HIS A 26 -5.76 17.70 13.73
N PRO A 27 -6.11 18.52 14.74
CA PRO A 27 -6.86 18.07 15.92
C PRO A 27 -8.19 17.38 15.60
N GLU A 28 -8.93 17.87 14.61
CA GLU A 28 -10.17 17.24 14.17
C GLU A 28 -9.92 15.89 13.48
N ALA A 29 -8.90 15.82 12.61
CA ALA A 29 -8.54 14.59 11.93
C ALA A 29 -8.05 13.53 12.93
N ARG A 30 -7.23 13.96 13.91
CA ARG A 30 -6.76 13.12 15.01
C ARG A 30 -7.91 12.53 15.82
N LYS A 31 -8.88 13.37 16.21
CA LYS A 31 -10.07 12.92 16.93
C LYS A 31 -10.82 11.80 16.19
N TRP A 32 -11.06 11.97 14.90
CA TRP A 32 -11.76 10.97 14.10
C TRP A 32 -10.92 9.72 13.83
N PHE A 33 -9.61 9.88 13.67
CA PHE A 33 -8.68 8.76 13.58
C PHE A 33 -8.70 7.91 14.85
N ASP A 34 -8.59 8.52 16.03
CA ASP A 34 -8.57 7.79 17.31
C ASP A 34 -9.88 6.99 17.52
N ILE A 35 -11.03 7.58 17.23
CA ILE A 35 -12.34 6.89 17.29
C ILE A 35 -12.39 5.75 16.26
N GLY A 36 -11.99 6.04 15.01
CA GLY A 36 -12.04 5.06 13.92
C GLY A 36 -11.10 3.88 14.15
N ALA A 37 -9.93 4.13 14.73
CA ALA A 37 -8.90 3.13 15.00
C ALA A 37 -9.40 1.98 15.89
N GLU A 38 -10.37 2.22 16.77
CA GLU A 38 -10.98 1.18 17.60
C GLU A 38 -11.94 0.29 16.80
N LEU A 39 -12.62 0.87 15.81
CA LEU A 39 -13.73 0.24 15.07
C LEU A 39 -13.30 -0.57 13.84
N VAL A 40 -12.08 -0.35 13.34
CA VAL A 40 -11.56 -0.98 12.12
C VAL A 40 -10.67 -2.19 12.43
N ASP A 41 -10.51 -3.12 11.50
CA ASP A 41 -9.63 -4.29 11.68
C ASP A 41 -8.16 -3.96 11.38
N ILE A 42 -7.94 -2.99 10.50
CA ILE A 42 -6.62 -2.57 10.01
C ILE A 42 -6.51 -1.06 10.18
N ILE A 43 -5.37 -0.57 10.66
CA ILE A 43 -5.07 0.86 10.70
C ILE A 43 -4.54 1.27 9.32
N GLY A 44 -5.30 2.05 8.57
CA GLY A 44 -4.82 2.62 7.32
C GLY A 44 -4.12 3.95 7.52
N ALA A 45 -3.34 4.34 6.51
CA ALA A 45 -2.48 5.51 6.56
C ALA A 45 -2.27 6.15 5.18
N LEU A 46 -2.13 7.47 5.20
CA LEU A 46 -1.73 8.34 4.09
C LEU A 46 -0.80 9.44 4.64
N PRO A 47 0.44 9.10 5.02
CA PRO A 47 1.41 10.00 5.66
C PRO A 47 1.74 11.22 4.80
N LYS A 48 1.67 11.06 3.46
CA LYS A 48 1.85 12.17 2.50
C LYS A 48 0.96 13.37 2.80
N ARG A 49 -0.23 13.13 3.34
CA ARG A 49 -1.17 14.21 3.65
C ARG A 49 -0.60 15.14 4.73
N ASP A 50 -0.08 14.58 5.82
CA ASP A 50 0.53 15.35 6.90
C ASP A 50 1.91 15.91 6.49
N GLU A 51 2.65 15.21 5.63
CA GLU A 51 3.89 15.74 5.04
C GLU A 51 3.62 16.98 4.20
N ARG A 52 2.63 16.94 3.31
CA ARG A 52 2.29 18.06 2.45
C ARG A 52 1.74 19.26 3.23
N ASP A 53 0.89 19.01 4.22
CA ASP A 53 0.21 20.08 4.94
C ASP A 53 1.09 20.67 6.06
N TYR A 54 2.00 19.89 6.65
CA TYR A 54 2.76 20.28 7.85
C TYR A 54 4.26 19.95 7.82
N GLY A 55 4.77 19.21 6.83
CA GLY A 55 6.15 18.71 6.82
C GLY A 55 6.43 17.70 7.93
N ARG A 56 5.41 16.93 8.34
CA ARG A 56 5.43 16.05 9.52
C ARG A 56 4.97 14.64 9.20
N GLY A 57 5.33 14.10 8.03
CA GLY A 57 5.04 12.72 7.64
C GLY A 57 5.63 11.69 8.62
N ASP A 58 6.82 11.96 9.16
CA ASP A 58 7.48 11.11 10.15
C ASP A 58 6.65 10.95 11.44
N GLU A 59 6.13 12.06 11.96
CA GLU A 59 5.24 12.05 13.13
C GLU A 59 3.91 11.35 12.83
N ALA A 60 3.40 11.47 11.61
CA ALA A 60 2.21 10.74 11.21
C ALA A 60 2.45 9.23 11.31
N PHE A 61 3.60 8.73 10.85
CA PHE A 61 3.97 7.32 11.02
C PHE A 61 4.04 6.90 12.49
N ASP A 62 4.61 7.72 13.37
CA ASP A 62 4.66 7.44 14.82
C ASP A 62 3.26 7.29 15.41
N ILE A 63 2.33 8.19 15.06
CA ILE A 63 0.94 8.12 15.52
C ILE A 63 0.27 6.85 15.00
N ILE A 64 0.46 6.53 13.72
CA ILE A 64 -0.15 5.36 13.05
C ILE A 64 0.36 4.05 13.68
N LEU A 65 1.68 3.87 13.77
CA LEU A 65 2.28 2.62 14.24
C LEU A 65 2.11 2.43 15.74
N SER A 66 2.23 3.48 16.55
CA SER A 66 1.92 3.39 17.99
C SER A 66 0.46 2.99 18.23
N THR A 67 -0.47 3.53 17.44
CA THR A 67 -1.90 3.19 17.53
C THR A 67 -2.15 1.74 17.12
N ALA A 68 -1.54 1.29 16.03
CA ALA A 68 -1.66 -0.09 15.57
C ALA A 68 -1.06 -1.08 16.57
N GLN A 69 0.09 -0.76 17.17
CA GLN A 69 0.71 -1.54 18.23
C GLN A 69 -0.20 -1.62 19.46
N LYS A 70 -0.74 -0.49 19.93
CA LYS A 70 -1.67 -0.41 21.07
C LYS A 70 -2.88 -1.33 20.90
N TYR A 71 -3.49 -1.33 19.72
CA TYR A 71 -4.69 -2.13 19.44
C TYR A 71 -4.39 -3.53 18.90
N GLY A 72 -3.12 -3.90 18.72
CA GLY A 72 -2.75 -5.17 18.14
C GLY A 72 -3.27 -5.34 16.70
N LYS A 73 -3.27 -4.29 15.89
CA LYS A 73 -3.78 -4.28 14.50
C LYS A 73 -2.64 -4.19 13.48
N MET A 74 -2.91 -4.62 12.24
CA MET A 74 -1.99 -4.40 11.11
C MET A 74 -2.05 -2.95 10.62
N VAL A 75 -1.04 -2.53 9.87
CA VAL A 75 -1.00 -1.21 9.20
C VAL A 75 -0.99 -1.36 7.68
N HIS A 76 -1.84 -0.60 7.00
CA HIS A 76 -1.91 -0.50 5.54
C HIS A 76 -1.68 0.95 5.12
N ALA A 77 -0.49 1.28 4.62
CA ALA A 77 -0.09 2.66 4.35
C ALA A 77 0.05 2.93 2.85
N HIS A 78 -0.66 3.94 2.35
CA HIS A 78 -0.47 4.45 1.00
C HIS A 78 0.81 5.28 0.96
N VAL A 79 1.79 4.78 0.23
CA VAL A 79 3.14 5.33 0.15
C VAL A 79 3.64 5.26 -1.28
N ASP A 80 4.53 6.18 -1.65
CA ASP A 80 5.24 6.16 -2.94
C ASP A 80 4.29 6.06 -4.13
N GLN A 81 3.17 6.78 -4.11
CA GLN A 81 2.16 6.63 -5.16
C GLN A 81 2.53 7.42 -6.42
N PHE A 82 3.09 8.63 -6.36
CA PHE A 82 3.10 9.59 -7.48
C PHE A 82 4.06 9.32 -8.64
N ASN A 83 4.76 8.18 -8.66
CA ASN A 83 5.69 7.80 -9.72
C ASN A 83 6.90 8.77 -9.83
N GLU A 84 7.42 9.20 -8.68
CA GLU A 84 8.43 10.26 -8.56
C GLU A 84 9.66 9.79 -7.76
N SER A 85 10.87 10.04 -8.28
CA SER A 85 12.13 9.56 -7.67
C SER A 85 12.53 10.29 -6.38
N TYR A 86 11.68 11.14 -5.83
CA TYR A 86 11.90 11.84 -4.57
C TYR A 86 10.94 11.40 -3.46
N GLU A 87 10.12 10.38 -3.71
CA GLU A 87 9.31 9.73 -2.68
C GLU A 87 10.11 8.63 -1.98
N TYR A 88 10.27 8.74 -0.67
CA TYR A 88 11.05 7.82 0.17
C TYR A 88 10.19 7.19 1.28
N GLU A 89 8.86 7.28 1.14
CA GLU A 89 7.90 6.89 2.17
C GLU A 89 7.95 5.39 2.48
N THR A 90 8.23 4.50 1.50
CA THR A 90 8.43 3.07 1.81
C THR A 90 9.68 2.84 2.66
N GLU A 91 10.77 3.58 2.42
CA GLU A 91 12.00 3.47 3.23
C GLU A 91 11.73 3.90 4.67
N GLN A 92 11.07 5.05 4.85
CA GLN A 92 10.65 5.55 6.17
C GLN A 92 9.73 4.55 6.88
N LEU A 93 8.73 4.01 6.17
CA LEU A 93 7.81 3.02 6.71
C LEU A 93 8.53 1.75 7.16
N CYS A 94 9.53 1.27 6.42
CA CYS A 94 10.31 0.11 6.83
C CYS A 94 11.12 0.40 8.11
N GLN A 95 11.76 1.56 8.20
CA GLN A 95 12.52 1.96 9.40
C GLN A 95 11.60 2.03 10.63
N LYS A 96 10.46 2.70 10.51
CA LYS A 96 9.47 2.79 11.59
C LYS A 96 8.86 1.43 11.93
N THR A 97 8.65 0.55 10.95
CA THR A 97 8.19 -0.83 11.20
C THR A 97 9.17 -1.58 12.10
N ILE A 98 10.48 -1.44 11.85
CA ILE A 98 11.52 -2.05 12.68
C ILE A 98 11.57 -1.41 14.07
N GLU A 99 11.52 -0.09 14.14
CA GLU A 99 11.53 0.69 15.40
C GLU A 99 10.39 0.28 16.34
N PHE A 100 9.18 0.13 15.81
CA PHE A 100 8.00 -0.25 16.58
C PHE A 100 7.84 -1.77 16.79
N GLY A 101 8.79 -2.58 16.29
CA GLY A 101 8.72 -4.04 16.42
C GLY A 101 7.51 -4.65 15.71
N MET A 102 7.10 -4.07 14.59
CA MET A 102 5.89 -4.44 13.83
C MET A 102 6.21 -5.24 12.56
N GLN A 103 7.37 -5.89 12.50
CA GLN A 103 7.76 -6.71 11.35
C GLN A 103 6.67 -7.73 11.00
N GLY A 104 6.36 -7.84 9.70
CA GLY A 104 5.34 -8.76 9.20
C GLY A 104 3.90 -8.31 9.44
N ARG A 105 3.69 -7.11 9.98
CA ARG A 105 2.36 -6.54 10.29
C ARG A 105 2.05 -5.23 9.56
N VAL A 106 2.95 -4.80 8.68
CA VAL A 106 2.86 -3.54 7.93
C VAL A 106 2.88 -3.83 6.43
N VAL A 107 1.98 -3.16 5.72
CA VAL A 107 1.77 -3.29 4.28
C VAL A 107 1.86 -1.91 3.65
N ALA A 108 2.75 -1.75 2.68
CA ALA A 108 2.76 -0.60 1.79
C ALA A 108 1.75 -0.81 0.65
N ILE A 109 0.94 0.20 0.36
CA ILE A 109 0.00 0.22 -0.76
C ILE A 109 0.58 1.12 -1.86
N HIS A 110 0.50 0.65 -3.10
CA HIS A 110 1.13 1.19 -4.31
C HIS A 110 2.64 0.92 -4.40
N GLY A 111 3.52 1.69 -3.74
CA GLY A 111 4.97 1.49 -3.91
C GLY A 111 5.44 1.73 -5.35
N ILE A 112 4.78 2.63 -6.08
CA ILE A 112 5.02 2.87 -7.51
C ILE A 112 6.33 3.64 -7.72
N SER A 113 6.55 4.68 -6.92
CA SER A 113 7.76 5.50 -6.96
C SER A 113 9.03 4.73 -6.64
N ILE A 114 8.93 3.54 -6.05
CA ILE A 114 10.05 2.60 -5.95
C ILE A 114 10.70 2.40 -7.31
N GLY A 115 9.93 2.22 -8.39
CA GLY A 115 10.44 2.03 -9.75
C GLY A 115 11.16 3.25 -10.34
N ALA A 116 10.88 4.45 -9.83
CA ALA A 116 11.48 5.71 -10.29
C ALA A 116 12.90 5.94 -9.73
N HIS A 117 13.28 5.20 -8.69
CA HIS A 117 14.58 5.35 -8.05
C HIS A 117 15.72 4.67 -8.82
N SER A 118 16.95 5.16 -8.57
CA SER A 118 18.16 4.49 -9.06
C SER A 118 18.21 3.03 -8.63
N ARG A 119 18.71 2.14 -9.50
CA ARG A 119 18.89 0.72 -9.18
C ARG A 119 19.67 0.50 -7.88
N ALA A 120 20.69 1.32 -7.62
CA ALA A 120 21.47 1.24 -6.39
C ALA A 120 20.64 1.51 -5.13
N TYR A 121 19.72 2.48 -5.18
CA TYR A 121 18.77 2.73 -4.09
C TYR A 121 17.80 1.58 -3.91
N ARG A 122 17.17 1.12 -5.00
CA ARG A 122 16.18 0.03 -4.95
C ARG A 122 16.75 -1.24 -4.33
N GLN A 123 17.98 -1.60 -4.67
CA GLN A 123 18.67 -2.75 -4.09
C GLN A 123 18.98 -2.61 -2.59
N ARG A 124 19.15 -1.38 -2.07
CA ARG A 124 19.25 -1.16 -0.62
C ARG A 124 17.88 -1.23 0.04
N LEU A 125 16.88 -0.59 -0.58
CA LEU A 125 15.51 -0.61 -0.11
C LEU A 125 14.97 -2.05 0.02
N TYR A 126 15.21 -2.92 -0.97
CA TYR A 126 14.74 -4.31 -0.90
C TYR A 126 15.35 -5.11 0.25
N LYS A 127 16.59 -4.81 0.66
CA LYS A 127 17.20 -5.42 1.86
C LYS A 127 16.48 -4.94 3.11
N LEU A 128 16.25 -3.64 3.23
CA LEU A 128 15.53 -3.04 4.34
C LEU A 128 14.07 -3.55 4.43
N MET A 129 13.39 -3.70 3.29
CA MET A 129 12.05 -4.29 3.22
C MET A 129 12.02 -5.72 3.73
N ASN A 130 13.04 -6.53 3.43
CA ASN A 130 13.18 -7.88 3.98
C ASN A 130 13.41 -7.87 5.50
N GLU A 131 14.27 -6.97 6.01
CA GLU A 131 14.49 -6.80 7.45
C GLU A 131 13.21 -6.37 8.19
N ALA A 132 12.41 -5.49 7.58
CA ALA A 132 11.11 -5.07 8.09
C ALA A 132 10.00 -6.12 7.89
N GLN A 133 10.26 -7.19 7.13
CA GLN A 133 9.25 -8.14 6.65
C GLN A 133 8.06 -7.41 6.00
N MET A 134 8.37 -6.37 5.23
CA MET A 134 7.38 -5.51 4.58
C MET A 134 6.63 -6.29 3.50
N MET A 135 5.31 -6.10 3.45
CA MET A 135 4.48 -6.56 2.35
C MET A 135 4.08 -5.38 1.47
N ILE A 136 3.74 -5.65 0.22
CA ILE A 136 3.18 -4.65 -0.70
C ILE A 136 1.81 -5.11 -1.22
N ILE A 137 0.88 -4.18 -1.37
CA ILE A 137 -0.30 -4.34 -2.22
C ILE A 137 -0.11 -3.44 -3.44
N CYS A 138 -0.05 -4.05 -4.62
CA CYS A 138 -0.02 -3.34 -5.89
C CYS A 138 -1.45 -3.17 -6.43
N CYS A 139 -1.73 -1.99 -6.99
CA CYS A 139 -3.02 -1.65 -7.61
C CYS A 139 -2.79 -1.15 -9.04
N PRO A 140 -2.58 -2.06 -10.01
CA PRO A 140 -2.12 -1.72 -11.36
C PRO A 140 -2.97 -0.70 -12.11
N THR A 141 -4.30 -0.86 -12.12
CA THR A 141 -5.19 0.07 -12.82
C THR A 141 -5.21 1.43 -12.15
N ALA A 142 -5.10 1.46 -10.83
CA ALA A 142 -5.35 2.64 -10.00
C ALA A 142 -4.38 3.80 -10.22
N TRP A 143 -3.35 3.64 -11.05
CA TRP A 143 -2.44 4.74 -11.36
C TRP A 143 -1.94 4.80 -12.79
N ILE A 144 -2.04 3.72 -13.56
CA ILE A 144 -1.76 3.76 -15.00
C ILE A 144 -2.74 4.67 -15.76
N ASP A 145 -3.90 4.96 -15.17
CA ASP A 145 -4.92 5.87 -15.71
C ASP A 145 -4.71 7.35 -15.33
N THR A 146 -3.67 7.66 -14.55
CA THR A 146 -3.34 9.03 -14.14
C THR A 146 -2.91 9.89 -15.33
N PRO A 147 -3.29 11.18 -15.38
CA PRO A 147 -2.77 12.10 -16.36
C PRO A 147 -1.23 12.12 -16.39
N ARG A 148 -0.67 12.25 -17.59
CA ARG A 148 0.78 12.37 -17.80
C ARG A 148 1.35 13.54 -17.00
N SER A 149 2.47 13.31 -16.32
CA SER A 149 3.30 14.37 -15.74
C SER A 149 4.18 15.04 -16.80
N GLU A 150 4.45 16.33 -16.66
CA GLU A 150 5.41 17.06 -17.51
C GLU A 150 6.86 16.92 -17.03
N MET A 151 7.10 16.17 -15.94
CA MET A 151 8.43 15.86 -15.43
C MET A 151 9.22 15.01 -16.42
N ILE A 152 10.46 15.42 -16.71
CA ILE A 152 11.37 14.69 -17.61
C ILE A 152 12.22 13.72 -16.78
N GLY A 153 12.21 12.43 -17.14
CA GLY A 153 12.96 11.39 -16.43
C GLY A 153 13.03 10.07 -17.21
N PRO A 154 13.73 9.05 -16.68
CA PRO A 154 13.69 7.70 -17.24
C PRO A 154 12.24 7.20 -17.31
N MET A 155 11.85 6.61 -18.43
CA MET A 155 10.48 6.10 -18.61
C MET A 155 10.34 4.73 -17.97
N HIS A 156 9.33 4.60 -17.12
CA HIS A 156 8.81 3.34 -16.61
C HIS A 156 7.29 3.48 -16.50
N ASN A 157 6.60 2.34 -16.46
CA ASN A 157 5.16 2.36 -16.20
C ASN A 157 4.91 2.79 -14.74
N SER A 158 3.78 3.48 -14.52
CA SER A 158 3.32 3.87 -13.18
C SER A 158 2.76 2.68 -12.41
N LEU A 159 3.62 1.70 -12.17
CA LEU A 159 3.31 0.41 -11.56
C LEU A 159 4.36 0.07 -10.50
N THR A 160 3.92 -0.66 -9.47
CA THR A 160 4.80 -1.31 -8.51
C THR A 160 5.80 -2.22 -9.24
N PRO A 161 7.13 -2.14 -9.00
CA PRO A 161 8.15 -2.89 -9.75
C PRO A 161 8.22 -4.36 -9.29
N VAL A 162 7.18 -5.15 -9.57
CA VAL A 162 7.04 -6.54 -9.11
C VAL A 162 8.09 -7.47 -9.71
N ASP A 163 8.60 -7.12 -10.89
CA ASP A 163 9.69 -7.80 -11.58
C ASP A 163 11.00 -7.78 -10.80
N GLU A 164 11.16 -6.85 -9.85
CA GLU A 164 12.29 -6.82 -8.92
C GLU A 164 11.90 -7.19 -7.48
N LEU A 165 10.71 -6.82 -7.02
CA LEU A 165 10.26 -7.12 -5.65
C LEU A 165 10.11 -8.63 -5.40
N VAL A 166 9.49 -9.35 -6.34
CA VAL A 166 9.25 -10.80 -6.17
C VAL A 166 10.57 -11.57 -6.14
N PRO A 167 11.53 -11.38 -7.09
CA PRO A 167 12.85 -12.01 -6.99
C PRO A 167 13.66 -11.60 -5.75
N ALA A 168 13.39 -10.42 -5.18
CA ALA A 168 14.01 -9.97 -3.94
C ALA A 168 13.38 -10.59 -2.67
N GLY A 169 12.38 -11.46 -2.80
CA GLY A 169 11.72 -12.15 -1.69
C GLY A 169 10.63 -11.34 -0.99
N ILE A 170 10.23 -10.19 -1.54
CA ILE A 170 9.17 -9.37 -0.98
C ILE A 170 7.81 -9.94 -1.33
N THR A 171 6.93 -10.03 -0.33
CA THR A 171 5.55 -10.47 -0.55
C THR A 171 4.74 -9.36 -1.21
N VAL A 172 4.27 -9.62 -2.42
CA VAL A 172 3.43 -8.72 -3.21
C VAL A 172 2.03 -9.32 -3.33
N ALA A 173 1.01 -8.56 -2.96
CA ALA A 173 -0.40 -8.87 -3.13
C ALA A 173 -1.04 -7.95 -4.17
N LEU A 174 -2.19 -8.37 -4.71
CA LEU A 174 -2.95 -7.60 -5.69
C LEU A 174 -4.17 -6.93 -5.05
N GLY A 175 -4.45 -5.70 -5.46
CA GLY A 175 -5.67 -4.97 -5.13
C GLY A 175 -6.21 -4.24 -6.35
N THR A 176 -7.50 -3.94 -6.33
CA THR A 176 -8.16 -3.12 -7.36
C THR A 176 -8.10 -1.63 -7.02
N ASP A 177 -7.87 -1.31 -5.75
CA ASP A 177 -8.09 0.02 -5.17
C ASP A 177 -9.56 0.45 -5.33
N ASN A 178 -9.83 1.47 -6.13
CA ASN A 178 -11.17 1.99 -6.40
C ASN A 178 -11.95 1.12 -7.40
N VAL A 179 -13.30 1.16 -7.30
CA VAL A 179 -14.20 0.49 -8.23
C VAL A 179 -15.25 1.48 -8.74
N CYS A 180 -15.19 1.79 -10.03
CA CYS A 180 -16.10 2.69 -10.76
C CYS A 180 -16.43 4.00 -10.01
N ASP A 181 -15.41 4.67 -9.44
CA ASP A 181 -15.60 5.91 -8.70
C ASP A 181 -14.93 7.12 -9.39
N ALA A 182 -14.94 8.27 -8.71
CA ALA A 182 -14.40 9.51 -9.26
C ALA A 182 -12.86 9.50 -9.42
N MET A 183 -12.15 8.61 -8.74
CA MET A 183 -10.70 8.49 -8.79
C MET A 183 -10.28 7.56 -9.93
N VAL A 184 -10.93 6.39 -10.04
CA VAL A 184 -10.63 5.37 -11.06
C VAL A 184 -11.94 4.92 -11.73
N PRO A 185 -12.42 5.64 -12.76
CA PRO A 185 -13.76 5.44 -13.31
C PRO A 185 -13.92 4.14 -14.10
N TRP A 186 -12.83 3.58 -14.61
CA TRP A 186 -12.86 2.42 -15.53
C TRP A 186 -12.43 1.09 -14.89
N ASN A 187 -12.33 1.03 -13.56
CA ASN A 187 -12.05 -0.22 -12.86
C ASN A 187 -13.34 -0.89 -12.37
N ALA A 188 -13.58 -2.12 -12.79
CA ALA A 188 -14.78 -2.90 -12.43
C ALA A 188 -14.56 -3.85 -11.24
N GLY A 189 -13.37 -3.85 -10.61
CA GLY A 189 -13.06 -4.74 -9.50
C GLY A 189 -12.71 -6.17 -9.93
N ASP A 190 -12.25 -6.37 -11.16
CA ASP A 190 -11.85 -7.69 -11.70
C ASP A 190 -10.38 -7.98 -11.41
N MET A 191 -10.13 -8.96 -10.54
CA MET A 191 -8.77 -9.39 -10.18
C MET A 191 -7.99 -9.97 -11.36
N TRP A 192 -8.65 -10.57 -12.36
CA TRP A 192 -7.97 -11.05 -13.57
C TRP A 192 -7.46 -9.87 -14.39
N HIS A 193 -8.29 -8.84 -14.56
CA HIS A 193 -7.88 -7.61 -15.23
C HIS A 193 -6.65 -7.00 -14.55
N GLU A 194 -6.70 -6.78 -13.22
CA GLU A 194 -5.56 -6.25 -12.46
C GLU A 194 -4.29 -7.10 -12.66
N MET A 195 -4.40 -8.42 -12.56
CA MET A 195 -3.25 -9.32 -12.69
C MET A 195 -2.64 -9.26 -14.10
N THR A 196 -3.46 -9.20 -15.14
CA THR A 196 -2.98 -9.13 -16.54
C THR A 196 -2.37 -7.76 -16.86
N THR A 197 -2.91 -6.67 -16.29
CA THR A 197 -2.33 -5.32 -16.38
C THR A 197 -0.96 -5.27 -15.70
N LEU A 198 -0.83 -5.85 -14.51
CA LEU A 198 0.44 -5.97 -13.80
C LEU A 198 1.48 -6.75 -14.62
N ALA A 199 1.11 -7.95 -15.09
CA ALA A 199 1.99 -8.81 -15.87
C ALA A 199 2.51 -8.12 -17.14
N THR A 200 1.60 -7.48 -17.87
CA THR A 200 1.92 -6.75 -19.11
C THR A 200 2.81 -5.54 -18.83
N GLY A 201 2.44 -4.74 -17.83
CA GLY A 201 3.13 -3.49 -17.52
C GLY A 201 4.52 -3.67 -16.90
N CYS A 202 4.75 -4.77 -16.18
CA CYS A 202 6.07 -5.09 -15.61
C CYS A 202 6.87 -6.08 -16.47
N ARG A 203 6.31 -6.58 -17.57
CA ARG A 203 6.87 -7.71 -18.35
C ARG A 203 7.22 -8.90 -17.44
N PHE A 204 6.28 -9.25 -16.57
CA PHE A 204 6.44 -10.26 -15.55
C PHE A 204 5.64 -11.52 -15.93
N ASP A 205 6.30 -12.44 -16.63
CA ASP A 205 5.66 -13.60 -17.27
C ASP A 205 5.62 -14.86 -16.38
N TYR A 206 5.96 -14.75 -15.10
CA TYR A 206 5.99 -15.88 -14.16
C TYR A 206 4.59 -16.19 -13.62
N PHE A 207 3.83 -17.00 -14.36
CA PHE A 207 2.41 -17.27 -14.08
C PHE A 207 2.14 -17.79 -12.67
N ASP A 208 2.94 -18.73 -12.16
CA ASP A 208 2.75 -19.25 -10.79
C ASP A 208 2.93 -18.18 -9.71
N GLU A 209 3.84 -17.22 -9.93
CA GLU A 209 4.01 -16.08 -9.02
C GLU A 209 2.84 -15.09 -9.15
N LEU A 210 2.35 -14.83 -10.36
CA LEU A 210 1.15 -14.01 -10.58
C LEU A 210 -0.07 -14.59 -9.84
N VAL A 211 -0.26 -15.92 -9.90
CA VAL A 211 -1.34 -16.58 -9.15
C VAL A 211 -1.17 -16.38 -7.65
N LYS A 212 0.04 -16.49 -7.10
CA LYS A 212 0.29 -16.22 -5.66
C LYS A 212 -0.03 -14.77 -5.28
N ILE A 213 0.37 -13.81 -6.13
CA ILE A 213 0.09 -12.38 -5.94
C ILE A 213 -1.42 -12.12 -5.89
N ALA A 214 -2.19 -12.75 -6.78
CA ALA A 214 -3.64 -12.61 -6.86
C ALA A 214 -4.43 -13.44 -5.82
N THR A 215 -3.78 -14.32 -5.05
CA THR A 215 -4.47 -15.25 -4.14
C THR A 215 -3.84 -15.30 -2.74
N ILE A 216 -2.84 -16.14 -2.54
CA ILE A 216 -2.24 -16.47 -1.24
C ILE A 216 -1.66 -15.21 -0.56
N ASN A 217 -1.01 -14.33 -1.33
CA ASN A 217 -0.38 -13.14 -0.76
C ASN A 217 -1.41 -12.12 -0.26
N GLY A 218 -2.60 -12.06 -0.89
CA GLY A 218 -3.70 -11.21 -0.41
C GLY A 218 -4.18 -11.60 0.98
N ARG A 219 -4.24 -12.91 1.28
CA ARG A 219 -4.63 -13.44 2.60
C ARG A 219 -3.63 -13.06 3.69
N LYS A 220 -2.32 -13.14 3.39
CA LYS A 220 -1.24 -12.63 4.25
C LYS A 220 -1.38 -11.14 4.52
N ALA A 221 -1.57 -10.35 3.46
CA ALA A 221 -1.64 -8.90 3.56
C ALA A 221 -2.81 -8.42 4.44
N ILE A 222 -3.90 -9.20 4.55
CA ILE A 222 -5.05 -8.88 5.40
C ILE A 222 -5.11 -9.69 6.72
N GLY A 223 -4.07 -10.50 7.00
CA GLY A 223 -3.91 -11.23 8.25
C GLY A 223 -4.92 -12.35 8.48
N ILE A 224 -5.22 -13.16 7.46
CA ILE A 224 -6.14 -14.32 7.54
C ILE A 224 -5.54 -15.64 7.04
N ASP A 225 -4.22 -15.73 7.01
CA ASP A 225 -3.49 -16.98 6.75
C ASP A 225 -3.62 -17.99 7.90
#